data_AF-A0A3A8SE43-F1
#
_entry.id   AF-A0A3A8SE43-F1
#
_cell.length_a   1.000
_cell.length_b   1.000
_cell.length_c   1.000
_cell.angle_alpha   90.00
_cell.angle_beta   90.00
_cell.angle_gamma   90.00
#
_symmetry.space_group_name_H-M   'P 1'
#
loop_
_entity.id
_entity.type
_entity.pdbx_description
1 polymer ?
#
loop_
_entity_poly.entity_id
_entity_poly.type
_entity_poly.pdbx_seq_one_letter_code
_entity_poly.pdbx_strand_id
1 'polypeptide(L)'
;MRTLAGRIGARWLVLGMVLAVGTAQAGQKQVGGVDMPDSLTLQGRRIALAHMQLQKRLFFKVYVWSLYLENQPRSASEAIASNSVKRLHFRFLRNISREQLV
;
A
#
# COMPACT_ATOMS: atom_id res chain seq x y z
N MET A 1 9.78 -43.18 -43.16
CA MET A 1 8.83 -43.11 -42.02
C MET A 1 9.63 -42.81 -40.75
N ARG A 2 9.60 -41.57 -40.25
CA ARG A 2 10.11 -41.19 -38.92
C ARG A 2 9.04 -40.31 -38.28
N THR A 3 8.34 -40.84 -37.28
CA THR A 3 7.19 -40.22 -36.63
C THR A 3 7.63 -39.09 -35.70
N LEU A 4 7.07 -37.90 -35.91
CA LEU A 4 7.17 -36.74 -35.02
C LEU A 4 6.25 -36.98 -33.81
N ALA A 5 6.82 -37.40 -32.69
CA ALA A 5 6.13 -37.40 -31.40
C ALA A 5 7.04 -36.77 -30.36
N GLY A 6 6.77 -35.52 -29.98
CA GLY A 6 7.59 -34.87 -28.93
C GLY A 6 7.48 -33.36 -28.77
N ARG A 7 6.47 -32.68 -29.34
CA ARG A 7 6.37 -31.21 -29.25
C ARG A 7 5.08 -30.68 -28.61
N ILE A 8 4.25 -31.54 -28.04
CA ILE A 8 3.00 -31.11 -27.39
C ILE A 8 3.25 -30.81 -25.89
N GLY A 9 4.20 -31.45 -25.22
CA GLY A 9 4.45 -31.23 -23.78
C GLY A 9 5.10 -29.89 -23.40
N ALA A 10 5.95 -29.34 -24.27
CA ALA A 10 6.75 -28.16 -23.92
C ALA A 10 5.95 -26.84 -23.92
N ARG A 11 4.92 -26.69 -24.77
CA ARG A 11 4.10 -25.46 -24.83
C ARG A 11 3.16 -25.31 -23.63
N TRP A 12 2.67 -26.42 -23.08
CA TRP A 12 1.84 -26.40 -21.87
C TRP A 12 2.67 -26.17 -20.60
N LEU A 13 3.92 -26.63 -20.58
CA LEU A 13 4.87 -26.32 -19.51
C LEU A 13 5.21 -24.82 -19.43
N VAL A 14 5.38 -24.15 -20.58
CA VAL A 14 5.63 -22.70 -20.62
C VAL A 14 4.39 -21.90 -20.18
N LEU A 15 3.18 -22.34 -20.55
CA LEU A 15 1.95 -21.66 -20.13
C LEU A 15 1.68 -21.77 -18.62
N GLY A 16 2.01 -22.91 -18.01
CA GLY A 16 1.95 -23.09 -16.55
C GLY A 16 2.97 -22.24 -15.78
N MET A 17 4.16 -22.00 -16.36
CA MET A 17 5.22 -21.24 -15.71
C MET A 17 4.94 -19.73 -15.67
N VAL A 18 4.17 -19.20 -16.63
CA VAL A 18 3.77 -17.76 -16.65
C VAL A 18 2.69 -17.46 -15.60
N LEU A 19 1.83 -18.42 -15.25
CA LEU A 19 0.77 -18.24 -14.26
C LEU A 19 1.27 -18.28 -12.80
N ALA A 20 2.49 -18.75 -12.55
CA ALA A 20 3.06 -18.90 -11.20
C ALA A 20 3.70 -17.61 -10.63
N VAL A 21 3.79 -16.52 -11.39
CA VAL A 21 4.53 -15.29 -11.01
C VAL A 21 3.67 -14.26 -10.24
N GLY A 22 2.42 -14.59 -9.92
CA GLY A 22 1.42 -13.60 -9.53
C GLY A 22 0.93 -13.59 -8.08
N THR A 23 1.64 -14.16 -7.10
CA THR A 23 1.25 -13.96 -5.68
C THR A 23 1.87 -12.65 -5.19
N ALA A 24 1.26 -11.52 -5.56
CA ALA A 24 1.57 -10.24 -4.92
C ALA A 24 1.30 -10.40 -3.41
N GLN A 25 2.36 -10.62 -2.64
CA GLN A 25 2.28 -10.59 -1.19
C GLN A 25 1.73 -9.22 -0.82
N ALA A 26 0.54 -9.20 -0.21
CA ALA A 26 0.04 -8.07 0.56
C ALA A 26 0.95 -7.91 1.78
N GLY A 27 2.21 -7.52 1.54
CA GLY A 27 3.17 -7.19 2.56
C GLY A 27 2.76 -5.86 3.15
N GLN A 28 2.70 -5.81 4.48
CA GLN A 28 2.45 -4.57 5.21
C GLN A 28 3.37 -3.49 4.65
N LYS A 29 2.79 -2.37 4.22
CA LYS A 29 3.54 -1.30 3.59
C LYS A 29 4.46 -0.66 4.63
N GLN A 30 5.75 -1.00 4.59
CA GLN A 30 6.74 -0.41 5.47
C GLN A 30 7.31 0.86 4.85
N VAL A 31 7.19 1.99 5.57
CA VAL A 31 7.74 3.27 5.12
C VAL A 31 8.59 3.86 6.24
N GLY A 32 9.86 4.12 5.96
CA GLY A 32 10.78 4.73 6.93
C GLY A 32 11.11 3.86 8.16
N GLY A 33 10.82 2.55 8.12
CA GLY A 33 10.92 1.64 9.26
C GLY A 33 9.64 1.60 10.13
N VAL A 34 8.55 2.18 9.64
CA VAL A 34 7.23 2.12 10.29
C VAL A 34 6.33 1.20 9.51
N ASP A 35 5.70 0.28 10.24
CA ASP A 35 4.61 -0.54 9.73
C ASP A 35 3.27 0.08 10.12
N MET A 36 2.37 0.13 9.15
CA MET A 36 0.98 0.52 9.35
C MET A 36 0.08 -0.64 8.92
N PRO A 37 -1.00 -0.91 9.66
CA PRO A 37 -1.95 -1.93 9.24
C PRO A 37 -2.65 -1.49 7.96
N ASP A 38 -2.94 -2.45 7.07
CA ASP A 38 -3.60 -2.17 5.77
C ASP A 38 -5.04 -1.69 5.95
N SER A 39 -5.64 -1.93 7.11
CA SER A 39 -6.99 -1.47 7.44
C SER A 39 -7.17 -1.29 8.94
N LEU A 40 -8.15 -0.47 9.30
CA LEU A 40 -8.55 -0.18 10.67
C LEU A 40 -10.08 -0.21 10.76
N THR A 41 -10.61 -0.44 11.96
CA THR A 41 -12.03 -0.19 12.25
C THR A 41 -12.15 1.12 13.02
N LEU A 42 -12.95 2.04 12.51
CA LEU A 42 -13.22 3.33 13.13
C LEU A 42 -14.72 3.64 13.05
N GLN A 43 -15.34 3.98 14.18
CA GLN A 43 -16.78 4.24 14.26
C GLN A 43 -17.64 3.11 13.66
N GLY A 44 -17.23 1.85 13.89
CA GLY A 44 -17.90 0.66 13.32
C GLY A 44 -17.69 0.45 11.82
N ARG A 45 -16.94 1.32 11.14
CA ARG A 45 -16.64 1.20 9.70
C ARG A 45 -15.20 0.76 9.47
N ARG A 46 -14.99 -0.10 8.47
CA ARG A 46 -13.65 -0.50 8.04
C ARG A 46 -13.09 0.56 7.10
N ILE A 47 -11.90 1.07 7.39
CA ILE A 47 -11.17 2.01 6.55
C ILE A 47 -9.85 1.38 6.13
N ALA A 48 -9.43 1.59 4.88
CA ALA A 48 -8.23 1.00 4.29
C ALA A 48 -7.12 2.04 4.14
N LEU A 49 -5.86 1.60 4.22
CA LEU A 49 -4.69 2.43 4.03
C LEU A 49 -4.60 2.88 2.56
N ALA A 50 -4.97 4.13 2.31
CA ALA A 50 -4.94 4.72 0.96
C ALA A 50 -3.56 5.30 0.62
N HIS A 51 -2.88 5.88 1.60
CA HIS A 51 -1.57 6.50 1.40
C HIS A 51 -0.69 6.40 2.65
N MET A 52 0.63 6.35 2.44
CA MET A 52 1.62 6.37 3.52
C MET A 52 2.93 6.92 2.98
N GLN A 53 3.49 7.91 3.68
CA GLN A 53 4.68 8.64 3.24
C GLN A 53 5.54 9.11 4.42
N LEU A 54 6.86 9.00 4.26
CA LEU A 54 7.85 9.52 5.20
C LEU A 54 8.12 11.00 4.92
N GLN A 55 7.97 11.83 5.94
CA GLN A 55 8.38 13.23 5.93
C GLN A 55 9.78 13.38 6.52
N LYS A 56 10.61 14.16 5.83
CA LYS A 56 11.98 14.47 6.23
C LYS A 56 12.18 15.98 6.26
N ARG A 57 13.03 16.44 7.18
CA ARG A 57 13.55 17.82 7.20
C ARG A 57 15.06 17.74 7.10
N LEU A 58 15.65 18.39 6.08
CA LEU A 58 17.06 18.20 5.72
C LEU A 58 17.40 16.71 5.59
N PHE A 59 18.16 16.16 6.53
CA PHE A 59 18.61 14.75 6.55
C PHE A 59 17.87 13.89 7.58
N PHE A 60 16.89 14.47 8.26
CA PHE A 60 16.25 13.90 9.43
C PHE A 60 14.84 13.39 9.13
N LYS A 61 14.62 12.07 9.29
CA LYS A 61 13.29 11.42 9.26
C LYS A 61 12.39 11.91 10.40
N VAL A 62 11.36 12.69 10.14
CA VAL A 62 10.56 13.34 11.19
C VAL A 62 9.38 12.48 11.62
N TYR A 63 8.50 12.17 10.69
CA TYR A 63 7.32 11.34 10.92
C TYR A 63 6.91 10.61 9.66
N VAL A 64 6.14 9.55 9.82
CA VAL A 64 5.38 8.94 8.73
C VAL A 64 3.93 9.33 8.88
N TRP A 65 3.33 9.89 7.84
CA TRP A 65 1.90 10.13 7.82
C TRP A 65 1.23 9.08 6.96
N SER A 66 0.08 8.61 7.41
CA SER A 66 -0.79 7.69 6.70
C SER A 66 -2.20 8.25 6.61
N LEU A 67 -2.84 7.97 5.47
CA LEU A 67 -4.22 8.34 5.21
C LEU A 67 -5.02 7.06 5.02
N TYR A 68 -6.03 6.90 5.87
CA TYR A 68 -7.01 5.85 5.78
C TYR A 68 -8.34 6.41 5.28
N LEU A 69 -8.94 5.75 4.30
CA LEU A 69 -10.21 6.12 3.70
C LEU A 69 -11.16 4.92 3.72
N GLU A 70 -12.45 5.18 3.93
CA GLU A 70 -13.51 4.18 3.82
C GLU A 70 -13.69 3.71 2.37
N ASN A 71 -13.71 4.66 1.43
CA ASN A 71 -13.86 4.42 0.00
C ASN A 71 -12.59 4.82 -0.75
N GLN A 72 -12.39 4.27 -1.94
CA GLN A 72 -11.29 4.65 -2.83
C GLN A 72 -11.76 5.76 -3.79
N PRO A 73 -11.43 7.04 -3.52
CA PRO A 73 -11.87 8.16 -4.35
C PRO A 73 -11.13 8.18 -5.69
N ARG A 74 -11.77 8.71 -6.73
CA ARG A 74 -11.17 8.84 -8.08
C ARG A 74 -10.34 10.11 -8.24
N SER A 75 -10.52 11.09 -7.35
CA SER A 75 -9.77 12.34 -7.34
C SER A 75 -9.52 12.86 -5.92
N ALA A 76 -8.54 13.74 -5.75
CA ALA A 76 -8.27 14.39 -4.48
C ALA A 76 -9.46 15.25 -4.00
N SER A 77 -10.13 15.96 -4.91
CA SER A 77 -11.30 16.79 -4.58
C SER A 77 -12.46 15.95 -4.05
N GLU A 78 -12.73 14.80 -4.67
CA GLU A 78 -13.71 13.82 -4.18
C GLU A 78 -13.29 13.27 -2.82
N ALA A 79 -12.02 12.92 -2.66
CA ALA A 79 -11.45 12.44 -1.39
C ALA A 79 -11.62 13.45 -0.26
N ILE A 80 -11.57 14.74 -0.54
CA ILE A 80 -11.72 15.82 0.44
C ILE A 80 -13.20 16.09 0.72
N ALA A 81 -14.03 16.19 -0.33
CA ALA A 81 -15.45 16.55 -0.22
C ALA A 81 -16.35 15.42 0.29
N SER A 82 -15.93 14.15 0.22
CA SER A 82 -16.78 13.04 0.64
C SER A 82 -17.11 13.10 2.14
N ASN A 83 -18.36 12.77 2.51
CA ASN A 83 -18.79 12.63 3.90
C ASN A 83 -18.48 11.23 4.49
N SER A 84 -17.45 10.56 3.98
CA SER A 84 -17.03 9.23 4.45
C SER A 84 -16.11 9.32 5.66
N VAL A 85 -15.96 8.23 6.41
CA VAL A 85 -14.97 8.18 7.49
C VAL A 85 -13.56 8.24 6.90
N LYS A 86 -12.72 9.12 7.47
CA LYS A 86 -11.32 9.33 7.08
C LYS A 86 -10.46 9.43 8.33
N ARG A 87 -9.21 8.96 8.26
CA ARG A 87 -8.25 9.13 9.35
C ARG A 87 -6.88 9.48 8.80
N LEU A 88 -6.37 10.62 9.25
CA LEU A 88 -4.98 11.01 9.10
C LEU A 88 -4.22 10.60 10.36
N HIS A 89 -3.15 9.82 10.23
CA HIS A 89 -2.38 9.31 11.36
C HIS A 89 -0.90 9.65 11.17
N PHE A 90 -0.30 10.23 12.20
CA PHE A 90 1.11 10.60 12.24
C PHE A 90 1.85 9.71 13.22
N ARG A 91 2.92 9.05 12.76
CA ARG A 91 3.86 8.31 13.58
C ARG A 91 5.18 9.06 13.62
N PHE A 92 5.42 9.77 14.72
CA PHE A 92 6.66 10.51 14.94
C PHE A 92 7.81 9.55 15.22
N LEU A 93 8.94 9.80 14.55
CA LEU A 93 10.16 8.98 14.67
C LEU A 93 11.18 9.61 15.63
N ARG A 94 10.82 10.74 16.21
CA ARG A 94 11.64 11.55 17.11
C ARG A 94 10.72 12.50 17.88
N ASN A 95 11.25 13.08 18.95
CA ASN A 95 10.62 14.24 19.56
C ASN A 95 10.74 15.46 18.63
N ILE A 96 9.65 16.21 18.47
CA ILE A 96 9.61 17.44 17.69
C ILE A 96 8.87 18.52 18.45
N SER A 97 9.32 19.77 18.29
CA SER A 97 8.58 20.92 18.79
C SER A 97 7.43 21.29 17.85
N ARG A 98 6.50 22.12 18.34
CA ARG A 98 5.36 22.59 17.55
C ARG A 98 5.83 23.37 16.32
N GLU A 99 6.87 24.18 16.47
CA GLU A 99 7.46 25.03 15.44
C GLU A 99 8.11 24.21 14.31
N GLN A 100 8.51 22.96 14.59
CA GLN A 100 9.05 22.05 13.59
C GLN A 100 7.96 21.29 12.81
N LEU A 101 6.74 21.24 13.36
CA LEU A 101 5.59 20.55 12.78
C LEU A 101 4.79 21.45 11.82
N VAL A 102 4.59 22.71 12.18
CA VAL A 102 3.90 23.72 11.36
C VAL A 102 4.79 24.32 10.28
#